data_AF-A0A2J6HGR3-F1
#
_entry.id   AF-A0A2J6HGR3-F1
#
_cell.length_a   1.000
_cell.length_b   1.000
_cell.length_c   1.000
_cell.angle_alpha   90.00
_cell.angle_beta   90.00
_cell.angle_gamma   90.00
#
_symmetry.space_group_name_H-M   'P 1'
#
loop_
_entity.id
_entity.type
_entity.pdbx_description
1 polymer ?
#
loop_
_entity_poly.entity_id
_entity_poly.type
_entity_poly.pdbx_seq_one_letter_code
_entity_poly.pdbx_strand_id
1 'polypeptide(L)'
;KIYLAKCLETNNWDDIKRDINNRPIEGVSDTNSKIDILSILEKHGVKKSNDDKTSTVQVEILGSGKPMREFLWSEEMADACVYIMENVDFKDLINYKANIKQPNEIRNTHINIGTGKEISISDLAKLIKNVVGYKGAFVFNNTKPDGTIKKLTDVTKLHQLGWKHSIEIESGVQKIYEWYISSLD
;
A
#
# COMPACT_ATOMS: atom_id res chain seq x y z
N LYS A 1 -5.98 1.73 -9.64
CA LYS A 1 -7.44 1.90 -9.37
C LYS A 1 -7.83 3.34 -9.05
N ILE A 2 -7.42 3.91 -7.91
CA ILE A 2 -7.89 5.25 -7.46
C ILE A 2 -7.49 6.35 -8.44
N TYR A 3 -6.28 6.30 -9.02
CA TYR A 3 -5.86 7.23 -10.06
C TYR A 3 -6.74 7.15 -11.33
N LEU A 4 -6.96 5.95 -11.86
CA LEU A 4 -7.87 5.72 -13.00
C LEU A 4 -9.31 6.18 -12.69
N ALA A 5 -9.77 6.02 -11.45
CA ALA A 5 -11.06 6.52 -10.99
C ALA A 5 -11.13 8.06 -11.02
N LYS A 6 -10.07 8.75 -10.57
CA LYS A 6 -9.94 10.22 -10.73
C LYS A 6 -9.99 10.62 -12.20
N CYS A 7 -9.26 9.92 -13.07
CA CYS A 7 -9.25 10.26 -14.49
C CYS A 7 -10.64 10.07 -15.12
N LEU A 8 -11.37 9.00 -14.74
CA LEU A 8 -12.76 8.80 -15.17
C LEU A 8 -13.72 9.86 -14.63
N GLU A 9 -13.51 10.32 -13.40
CA GLU A 9 -14.28 11.38 -12.75
C GLU A 9 -14.10 12.72 -13.49
N THR A 10 -12.88 13.04 -13.89
CA THR A 10 -12.55 14.27 -14.63
C THR A 10 -12.67 14.12 -16.15
N ASN A 11 -13.14 12.98 -16.66
CA ASN A 11 -13.19 12.64 -18.09
C ASN A 11 -11.83 12.75 -18.82
N ASN A 12 -10.72 12.57 -18.11
CA ASN A 12 -9.37 12.64 -18.66
C ASN A 12 -9.00 11.30 -19.33
N TRP A 13 -9.43 11.14 -20.57
CA TRP A 13 -9.22 9.91 -21.36
C TRP A 13 -7.78 9.72 -21.81
N ASP A 14 -7.03 10.81 -21.99
CA ASP A 14 -5.64 10.75 -22.43
C ASP A 14 -4.78 10.08 -21.36
N ASP A 15 -4.96 10.45 -20.09
CA ASP A 15 -4.25 9.82 -18.98
C ASP A 15 -4.71 8.39 -18.70
N ILE A 16 -5.99 8.06 -18.94
CA ILE A 16 -6.47 6.67 -18.86
C ILE A 16 -5.74 5.80 -19.89
N LYS A 17 -5.70 6.26 -21.15
CA LYS A 17 -5.03 5.51 -22.23
C LYS A 17 -3.54 5.39 -21.98
N ARG A 18 -2.91 6.47 -21.52
CA ARG A 18 -1.49 6.48 -21.18
C ARG A 18 -1.16 5.50 -20.07
N ASP A 19 -1.95 5.49 -18.99
CA ASP A 19 -1.77 4.57 -17.88
C ASP A 19 -1.94 3.11 -18.32
N ILE A 20 -2.98 2.82 -19.10
CA ILE A 20 -3.23 1.47 -19.64
C ILE A 20 -2.10 1.03 -20.57
N ASN A 21 -1.55 1.91 -21.42
CA ASN A 21 -0.43 1.57 -22.29
C ASN A 21 0.85 1.24 -21.51
N ASN A 22 1.20 2.07 -20.52
CA ASN A 22 2.39 1.85 -19.71
C ASN A 22 2.22 0.66 -18.76
N ARG A 23 0.97 0.35 -18.38
CA ARG A 23 0.61 -0.68 -17.40
C ARG A 23 -0.61 -1.47 -17.90
N PRO A 24 -0.43 -2.33 -18.92
CA PRO A 24 -1.54 -3.03 -19.57
C PRO A 24 -2.26 -3.98 -18.62
N ILE A 25 -3.59 -3.95 -18.69
CA ILE A 25 -4.50 -4.79 -17.91
C ILE A 25 -5.25 -5.68 -18.88
N GLU A 26 -5.13 -7.00 -18.71
CA GLU A 26 -5.86 -8.01 -19.50
C GLU A 26 -5.76 -7.82 -21.03
N GLY A 27 -4.60 -7.32 -21.51
CA GLY A 27 -4.32 -7.18 -22.95
C GLY A 27 -4.97 -5.97 -23.62
N VAL A 28 -5.53 -5.03 -22.87
CA VAL A 28 -6.08 -3.78 -23.41
C VAL A 28 -5.03 -2.68 -23.51
N SER A 29 -5.12 -1.91 -24.60
CA SER A 29 -4.28 -0.77 -24.95
C SER A 29 -5.12 0.47 -25.33
N ASP A 30 -4.45 1.56 -25.66
CA ASP A 30 -5.03 2.81 -26.16
C ASP A 30 -5.86 2.69 -27.45
N THR A 31 -5.67 1.63 -28.22
CA THR A 31 -6.41 1.33 -29.45
C THR A 31 -7.81 0.76 -29.20
N ASN A 32 -8.08 0.25 -27.99
CA ASN A 32 -9.39 -0.30 -27.64
C ASN A 32 -10.46 0.80 -27.53
N SER A 33 -11.72 0.40 -27.72
CA SER A 33 -12.85 1.32 -27.58
C SER A 33 -13.03 1.76 -26.12
N LYS A 34 -13.67 2.92 -25.91
CA LYS A 34 -14.01 3.38 -24.55
C LYS A 34 -14.87 2.37 -23.79
N ILE A 35 -15.72 1.63 -24.50
CA ILE A 35 -16.62 0.62 -23.91
C ILE A 35 -15.78 -0.54 -23.36
N ASP A 36 -14.80 -1.01 -24.12
CA ASP A 36 -13.93 -2.11 -23.69
C ASP A 36 -13.09 -1.71 -22.47
N ILE A 37 -12.52 -0.50 -22.50
CA ILE A 37 -11.77 0.05 -21.37
C ILE A 37 -12.66 0.14 -20.13
N LEU A 38 -13.88 0.69 -20.24
CA LEU A 38 -14.80 0.79 -19.12
C LEU A 38 -15.19 -0.58 -18.56
N SER A 39 -15.42 -1.58 -19.42
CA SER A 39 -15.76 -2.94 -19.03
C SER A 39 -14.66 -3.57 -18.16
N ILE A 40 -13.39 -3.40 -18.55
CA ILE A 40 -12.24 -3.91 -17.79
C ILE A 40 -12.05 -3.13 -16.49
N LEU A 41 -12.17 -1.80 -16.53
CA LEU A 41 -12.11 -0.99 -15.33
C LEU A 41 -13.18 -1.42 -14.32
N GLU A 42 -14.41 -1.66 -14.77
CA GLU A 42 -15.52 -2.14 -13.93
C GLU A 42 -15.22 -3.54 -13.36
N LYS A 43 -14.69 -4.46 -14.18
CA LYS A 43 -14.23 -5.79 -13.72
C LYS A 43 -13.18 -5.69 -12.61
N HIS A 44 -12.32 -4.67 -12.66
CA HIS A 44 -11.34 -4.38 -11.62
C HIS A 44 -11.84 -3.43 -10.53
N GLY A 45 -13.15 -3.18 -10.46
CA GLY A 45 -13.78 -2.43 -9.40
C GLY A 45 -13.62 -0.91 -9.53
N VAL A 46 -13.51 -0.39 -10.74
CA VAL A 46 -13.62 1.05 -11.02
C VAL A 46 -14.81 1.26 -11.94
N LYS A 47 -15.93 1.70 -11.36
CA LYS A 47 -17.21 1.82 -12.07
C LYS A 47 -17.59 3.27 -12.26
N LYS A 48 -18.05 3.61 -13.46
CA LYS A 48 -18.69 4.89 -13.76
C LYS A 48 -20.17 4.65 -14.00
N SER A 49 -21.02 5.25 -13.18
CA SER A 49 -22.46 5.24 -13.33
C SER A 49 -22.93 6.61 -13.80
N ASN A 50 -23.81 6.64 -14.79
CA ASN A 50 -24.50 7.85 -15.22
C ASN A 50 -25.95 7.74 -14.77
N ASP A 51 -26.32 8.49 -13.74
CA ASP A 51 -27.73 8.79 -13.48
C ASP A 51 -28.10 10.09 -14.22
N ASP A 52 -29.38 10.26 -14.54
CA ASP A 52 -29.95 11.33 -15.39
C ASP A 52 -29.58 12.78 -15.00
N LYS A 53 -28.86 12.99 -13.90
CA LYS A 53 -28.44 14.30 -13.38
C LYS A 53 -26.96 14.39 -12.94
N THR A 54 -26.27 13.28 -12.71
CA THR A 54 -24.87 13.29 -12.22
C THR A 54 -24.11 12.02 -12.62
N SER A 55 -22.90 12.17 -13.15
CA SER A 55 -21.98 11.05 -13.32
C SER A 55 -21.23 10.80 -12.01
N THR A 56 -21.28 9.57 -11.49
CA THR A 56 -20.56 9.19 -10.28
C THR A 56 -19.56 8.09 -10.60
N VAL A 57 -18.32 8.25 -10.12
CA VAL A 57 -17.31 7.21 -10.17
C VAL A 57 -17.18 6.58 -8.79
N GLN A 58 -17.04 5.26 -8.76
CA GLN A 58 -16.91 4.47 -7.56
C GLN A 58 -15.74 3.50 -7.68
N VAL A 59 -15.03 3.29 -6.56
CA VAL A 59 -13.97 2.29 -6.45
C VAL A 59 -14.40 1.22 -5.46
N GLU A 60 -14.42 -0.02 -5.90
CA GLU A 60 -14.66 -1.19 -5.07
C GLU A 60 -13.39 -1.56 -4.30
N ILE A 61 -13.56 -1.75 -2.99
CA ILE A 61 -12.57 -2.33 -2.08
C ILE A 61 -13.12 -3.66 -1.58
N LEU A 62 -12.37 -4.73 -1.73
CA LEU A 62 -12.79 -6.05 -1.29
C LEU A 62 -12.69 -6.17 0.24
N GLY A 63 -13.70 -6.79 0.86
CA GLY A 63 -13.81 -6.92 2.31
C GLY A 63 -14.39 -5.66 2.97
N SER A 64 -14.35 -5.62 4.30
CA SER A 64 -14.95 -4.55 5.10
C SER A 64 -14.06 -3.32 5.26
N GLY A 65 -12.77 -3.45 4.91
CA GLY A 65 -11.77 -2.41 5.13
C GLY A 65 -11.28 -2.28 6.57
N LYS A 66 -11.83 -3.05 7.51
CA LYS A 66 -11.44 -3.07 8.93
C LYS A 66 -10.06 -3.68 9.22
N PRO A 67 -9.55 -4.67 8.45
CA PRO A 67 -8.23 -5.23 8.75
C PRO A 67 -7.14 -4.15 8.79
N MET A 68 -6.27 -4.26 9.79
CA MET A 68 -5.15 -3.38 10.06
C MET A 68 -3.86 -3.96 9.48
N ARG A 69 -3.07 -3.14 8.81
CA ARG A 69 -1.80 -3.53 8.19
C ARG A 69 -0.70 -2.55 8.55
N GLU A 70 0.50 -3.08 8.66
CA GLU A 70 1.74 -2.33 8.73
C GLU A 70 2.33 -2.17 7.32
N PHE A 71 2.93 -1.02 7.06
CA PHE A 71 3.64 -0.69 5.83
C PHE A 71 5.00 -0.09 6.20
N LEU A 72 6.01 -0.38 5.38
CA LEU A 72 7.37 0.13 5.48
C LEU A 72 7.83 0.55 4.09
N TRP A 73 8.52 1.70 3.99
CA TRP A 73 9.08 2.17 2.73
C TRP A 73 10.23 1.26 2.29
N SER A 74 10.30 0.92 0.99
CA SER A 74 11.25 -0.08 0.50
C SER A 74 12.71 0.33 0.67
N GLU A 75 13.02 1.62 0.53
CA GLU A 75 14.39 2.11 0.76
C GLU A 75 14.76 2.05 2.26
N GLU A 76 13.79 2.21 3.16
CA GLU A 76 14.04 2.04 4.60
C GLU A 76 14.23 0.56 4.98
N MET A 77 13.53 -0.35 4.29
CA MET A 77 13.81 -1.79 4.44
C MET A 77 15.25 -2.11 4.03
N ALA A 78 15.72 -1.55 2.91
CA ALA A 78 17.11 -1.71 2.46
C ALA A 78 18.10 -1.09 3.46
N ASP A 79 17.84 0.14 3.91
CA ASP A 79 18.66 0.85 4.90
C ASP A 79 18.77 0.06 6.22
N ALA A 80 17.66 -0.48 6.74
CA ALA A 80 17.66 -1.33 7.92
C ALA A 80 18.52 -2.59 7.73
N CYS A 81 18.46 -3.21 6.55
CA CYS A 81 19.26 -4.41 6.27
C CYS A 81 20.76 -4.10 6.26
N VAL A 82 21.16 -2.99 5.64
CA VAL A 82 22.56 -2.53 5.64
C VAL A 82 23.01 -2.18 7.05
N TYR A 83 22.21 -1.40 7.78
CA TYR A 83 22.50 -1.04 9.17
C TYR A 83 22.74 -2.27 10.03
N ILE A 84 21.86 -3.26 9.98
CA ILE A 84 21.99 -4.51 10.76
C ILE A 84 23.27 -5.24 10.36
N MET A 85 23.58 -5.32 9.06
CA MET A 85 24.77 -6.01 8.57
C MET A 85 26.08 -5.35 9.03
N GLU A 86 26.10 -4.03 9.14
CA GLU A 86 27.29 -3.26 9.49
C GLU A 86 27.48 -3.07 11.00
N ASN A 87 26.38 -3.03 11.77
CA ASN A 87 26.41 -2.55 13.16
C ASN A 87 25.96 -3.58 14.20
N VAL A 88 25.46 -4.75 13.79
CA VAL A 88 24.89 -5.74 14.71
C VAL A 88 25.61 -7.08 14.60
N ASP A 89 26.26 -7.47 15.70
CA ASP A 89 26.89 -8.78 15.83
C ASP A 89 25.93 -9.79 16.47
N PHE A 90 26.19 -11.08 16.28
CA PHE A 90 25.45 -12.15 16.94
C PHE A 90 25.43 -12.02 18.48
N LYS A 91 26.51 -11.50 19.08
CA LYS A 91 26.63 -11.28 20.53
C LYS A 91 25.60 -10.26 21.07
N ASP A 92 25.14 -9.34 20.22
CA ASP A 92 24.15 -8.32 20.60
C ASP A 92 22.74 -8.94 20.66
N LEU A 93 22.52 -10.03 19.90
CA LEU A 93 21.24 -10.73 19.82
C LEU A 93 21.01 -11.72 20.97
N ILE A 94 22.08 -12.22 21.60
CA ILE A 94 22.00 -13.15 22.72
C ILE A 94 21.80 -12.44 24.07
N ASN A 95 22.31 -11.20 24.19
CA ASN A 95 22.21 -10.40 25.41
C ASN A 95 20.87 -9.66 25.54
N TYR A 96 20.07 -9.62 24.48
CA TYR A 96 18.74 -8.98 24.44
C TYR A 96 17.79 -9.52 25.53
N LYS A 97 17.95 -10.78 25.96
CA LYS A 97 17.30 -11.30 27.18
C LYS A 97 18.29 -11.27 28.35
N ALA A 98 18.47 -10.08 28.94
CA ALA A 98 19.36 -9.78 30.06
C ALA A 98 19.13 -10.58 31.38
N ASN A 99 18.37 -11.69 31.37
CA ASN A 99 18.07 -12.51 32.55
C ASN A 99 18.32 -14.00 32.36
N ILE A 100 19.01 -14.43 31.29
CA ILE A 100 19.40 -15.85 31.16
C ILE A 100 20.87 -16.01 31.48
N LYS A 101 21.16 -16.44 32.72
CA LYS A 101 22.48 -16.92 33.14
C LYS A 101 22.75 -18.23 32.41
N GLN A 102 23.37 -18.13 31.23
CA GLN A 102 23.73 -19.22 30.30
C GLN A 102 22.53 -19.98 29.71
N PRO A 103 22.06 -19.62 28.50
CA PRO A 103 21.14 -20.48 27.76
C PRO A 103 21.90 -21.71 27.24
N ASN A 104 21.43 -22.92 27.55
CA ASN A 104 21.91 -24.16 26.91
C ASN A 104 21.66 -24.16 25.38
N GLU A 105 20.77 -23.30 24.89
CA GLU A 105 20.44 -23.17 23.47
C GLU A 105 20.04 -21.74 23.10
N ILE A 106 20.64 -21.19 22.04
CA ILE A 106 20.32 -19.85 21.52
C ILE A 106 19.19 -19.95 20.50
N ARG A 107 18.11 -19.19 20.70
CA ARG A 107 16.92 -19.18 19.82
C ARG A 107 16.42 -17.75 19.60
N ASN A 108 15.59 -17.56 18.56
CA ASN A 108 14.90 -16.29 18.25
C ASN A 108 15.83 -15.09 18.03
N THR A 109 16.95 -15.33 17.33
CA THR A 109 17.91 -14.28 16.99
C THR A 109 17.47 -13.42 15.81
N HIS A 110 16.42 -13.78 15.08
CA HIS A 110 15.84 -12.96 14.02
C HIS A 110 15.50 -11.55 14.50
N ILE A 111 15.53 -10.59 13.58
CA ILE A 111 15.20 -9.19 13.82
C ILE A 111 14.03 -8.84 12.91
N ASN A 112 12.99 -8.33 13.54
CA ASN A 112 11.84 -7.80 12.84
C ASN A 112 12.16 -6.40 12.32
N ILE A 113 11.90 -6.16 11.03
CA ILE A 113 12.02 -4.84 10.41
C ILE A 113 10.61 -4.36 10.04
N GLY A 114 10.26 -3.18 10.52
CA GLY A 114 8.92 -2.61 10.37
C GLY A 114 8.85 -1.21 10.98
N THR A 115 7.66 -0.65 10.98
CA THR A 115 7.36 0.66 11.59
C THR A 115 6.77 0.52 12.99
N GLY A 116 6.23 -0.65 13.35
CA GLY A 116 5.46 -0.83 14.58
C GLY A 116 4.16 -0.03 14.61
N LYS A 117 3.71 0.47 13.45
CA LYS A 117 2.48 1.25 13.27
C LYS A 117 1.56 0.55 12.29
N GLU A 118 0.26 0.69 12.51
CA GLU A 118 -0.77 0.09 11.67
C GLU A 118 -1.79 1.11 11.19
N ILE A 119 -2.38 0.83 10.02
CA ILE A 119 -3.47 1.58 9.43
C ILE A 119 -4.53 0.61 8.92
N SER A 120 -5.81 0.97 9.04
CA SER A 120 -6.88 0.16 8.46
C SER A 120 -6.85 0.25 6.93
N ILE A 121 -7.30 -0.79 6.23
CA ILE A 121 -7.43 -0.72 4.76
C ILE A 121 -8.37 0.43 4.35
N SER A 122 -9.42 0.70 5.13
CA SER A 122 -10.33 1.83 4.89
C SER A 122 -9.62 3.17 4.98
N ASP A 123 -8.80 3.38 6.02
CA ASP A 123 -8.11 4.66 6.22
C ASP A 123 -6.95 4.84 5.25
N LEU A 124 -6.24 3.77 4.89
CA LEU A 124 -5.26 3.80 3.80
C LEU A 124 -5.92 4.20 2.48
N ALA A 125 -7.09 3.64 2.16
CA ALA A 125 -7.81 4.01 0.94
C ALA A 125 -8.24 5.49 0.96
N LYS A 126 -8.67 6.02 2.11
CA LYS A 126 -8.98 7.46 2.28
C LYS A 126 -7.73 8.33 2.14
N LEU A 127 -6.59 7.92 2.70
CA LEU A 127 -5.32 8.61 2.55
C LEU A 127 -4.92 8.69 1.07
N ILE A 128 -4.93 7.56 0.35
CA ILE A 128 -4.63 7.54 -1.09
C ILE A 128 -5.64 8.37 -1.87
N LYS A 129 -6.94 8.31 -1.53
CA LYS A 129 -7.98 9.16 -2.13
C LYS A 129 -7.63 10.64 -2.01
N ASN A 130 -7.19 11.08 -0.83
CA ASN A 130 -6.82 12.46 -0.57
C ASN A 130 -5.58 12.88 -1.36
N VAL A 131 -4.52 12.06 -1.33
CA VAL A 131 -3.27 12.30 -2.08
C VAL A 131 -3.52 12.40 -3.59
N VAL A 132 -4.30 11.45 -4.14
CA VAL A 132 -4.63 11.43 -5.56
C VAL A 132 -5.56 12.60 -5.93
N GLY A 133 -6.41 13.05 -5.00
CA GLY A 133 -7.42 14.09 -5.25
C GLY A 133 -8.71 13.55 -5.86
N TYR A 134 -8.97 12.25 -5.77
CA TYR A 134 -10.21 11.60 -6.20
C TYR A 134 -11.38 12.00 -5.30
N LYS A 135 -12.54 12.40 -5.85
CA LYS A 135 -13.70 12.85 -5.04
C LYS A 135 -14.81 11.81 -4.92
N GLY A 136 -14.87 10.84 -5.83
CA GLY A 136 -15.88 9.77 -5.87
C GLY A 136 -15.87 8.84 -4.66
N ALA A 137 -16.78 7.87 -4.65
CA ALA A 137 -17.04 7.04 -3.48
C ALA A 137 -16.22 5.74 -3.47
N PHE A 138 -16.10 5.15 -2.28
CA PHE A 138 -15.66 3.76 -2.10
C PHE A 138 -16.85 2.87 -1.79
N VAL A 139 -16.86 1.66 -2.38
CA VAL A 139 -17.83 0.61 -2.08
C VAL A 139 -17.08 -0.58 -1.49
N PHE A 140 -17.42 -0.96 -0.26
CA PHE A 140 -16.82 -2.11 0.41
C PHE A 140 -17.61 -3.38 0.09
N ASN A 141 -16.98 -4.34 -0.56
CA ASN A 141 -17.62 -5.59 -0.96
C ASN A 141 -17.40 -6.66 0.12
N ASN A 142 -18.34 -6.72 1.06
CA ASN A 142 -18.36 -7.69 2.16
C ASN A 142 -18.70 -9.14 1.75
N THR A 143 -19.01 -9.39 0.46
CA THR A 143 -19.15 -10.78 -0.03
C THR A 143 -17.81 -11.50 -0.09
N LYS A 144 -16.70 -10.74 -0.08
CA LYS A 144 -15.34 -11.27 0.04
C LYS A 144 -14.90 -11.23 1.50
N PRO A 145 -14.28 -12.33 2.00
CA PRO A 145 -13.89 -12.41 3.39
C PRO A 145 -12.77 -11.43 3.72
N ASP A 146 -12.80 -10.90 4.94
CA ASP A 146 -11.65 -10.19 5.49
C ASP A 146 -10.51 -11.18 5.79
N GLY A 147 -9.28 -10.71 5.62
CA GLY A 147 -8.09 -11.42 6.14
C GLY A 147 -7.97 -11.25 7.66
N THR A 148 -6.83 -11.68 8.22
CA THR A 148 -6.50 -11.47 9.64
C THR A 148 -6.71 -10.01 10.04
N ILE A 149 -7.38 -9.78 11.18
CA ILE A 149 -7.74 -8.43 11.65
C ILE A 149 -6.50 -7.57 11.89
N LYS A 150 -5.42 -8.13 12.42
CA LYS A 150 -4.19 -7.41 12.71
C LYS A 150 -2.97 -8.17 12.21
N LYS A 151 -2.09 -7.47 11.49
CA LYS A 151 -0.75 -7.92 11.11
C LYS A 151 0.22 -6.78 11.38
N LEU A 152 0.83 -6.83 12.56
CA LEU A 152 1.73 -5.82 13.08
C LEU A 152 2.97 -6.52 13.65
N THR A 153 4.12 -5.99 13.34
CA THR A 153 5.40 -6.54 13.76
C THR A 153 5.91 -5.81 15.01
N ASP A 154 6.41 -6.57 15.99
CA ASP A 154 7.10 -5.98 17.14
C ASP A 154 8.54 -5.62 16.76
N VAL A 155 8.82 -4.33 16.74
CA VAL A 155 10.10 -3.73 16.34
C VAL A 155 10.94 -3.26 17.53
N THR A 156 10.55 -3.61 18.76
CA THR A 156 11.27 -3.23 19.99
C THR A 156 12.75 -3.60 19.93
N LYS A 157 13.06 -4.80 19.41
CA LYS A 157 14.43 -5.28 19.25
C LYS A 157 15.24 -4.42 18.29
N LEU A 158 14.68 -4.06 17.14
CA LEU A 158 15.36 -3.24 16.15
C LEU A 158 15.62 -1.82 16.67
N HIS A 159 14.63 -1.22 17.35
CA HIS A 159 14.79 0.09 17.98
C HIS A 159 15.89 0.10 19.04
N GLN A 160 16.00 -0.96 19.86
CA GLN A 160 17.07 -1.09 20.85
C GLN A 160 18.46 -1.29 20.22
N LEU A 161 18.52 -1.91 19.04
CA LEU A 161 19.74 -2.02 18.23
C LEU A 161 20.12 -0.69 17.55
N GLY A 162 19.30 0.36 17.69
CA GLY A 162 19.63 1.72 17.26
C GLY A 162 19.05 2.14 15.91
N TRP A 163 18.32 1.26 15.21
CA TRP A 163 17.67 1.62 13.95
C TRP A 163 16.18 1.88 14.13
N LYS A 164 15.66 2.91 13.45
CA LYS A 164 14.24 3.22 13.42
C LYS A 164 13.86 3.88 12.11
N HIS A 165 12.71 3.49 11.56
CA HIS A 165 12.11 4.14 10.40
C HIS A 165 11.85 5.64 10.65
N SER A 166 11.86 6.39 9.56
CA SER A 166 11.70 7.83 9.48
C SER A 166 10.56 8.23 8.53
N ILE A 167 10.23 7.40 7.53
CA ILE A 167 9.17 7.68 6.57
C ILE A 167 7.83 7.19 7.12
N GLU A 168 6.99 8.15 7.46
CA GLU A 168 5.59 7.90 7.84
C GLU A 168 4.73 7.58 6.60
N ILE A 169 3.59 6.90 6.83
CA ILE A 169 2.73 6.39 5.76
C ILE A 169 2.22 7.50 4.83
N GLU A 170 1.92 8.68 5.36
CA GLU A 170 1.47 9.84 4.58
C GLU A 170 2.54 10.29 3.59
N SER A 171 3.79 10.36 4.04
CA SER A 171 4.93 10.74 3.20
C SER A 171 5.24 9.66 2.16
N GLY A 172 5.16 8.38 2.56
CA GLY A 172 5.34 7.25 1.64
C GLY A 172 4.27 7.21 0.53
N VAL A 173 3.00 7.45 0.88
CA VAL A 173 1.89 7.50 -0.10
C VAL A 173 2.04 8.70 -1.05
N GLN A 174 2.50 9.85 -0.56
CA GLN A 174 2.79 11.01 -1.41
C GLN A 174 3.92 10.69 -2.41
N LYS A 175 5.06 10.18 -1.91
CA LYS A 175 6.23 9.81 -2.74
C LYS A 175 5.88 8.79 -3.82
N ILE A 176 5.15 7.73 -3.48
CA ILE A 176 4.79 6.71 -4.47
C ILE A 176 3.81 7.26 -5.51
N TYR A 177 2.92 8.18 -5.13
CA TYR A 177 2.02 8.82 -6.09
C TYR A 177 2.77 9.74 -7.05
N GLU A 178 3.69 10.56 -6.54
CA GLU A 178 4.56 11.42 -7.37
C GLU A 178 5.37 10.59 -8.37
N TRP A 179 6.02 9.52 -7.92
CA TRP A 179 6.71 8.59 -8.79
C TRP A 179 5.77 7.92 -9.82
N TYR A 180 4.56 7.54 -9.39
CA TYR A 180 3.58 6.91 -10.27
C TYR A 180 3.18 7.84 -11.42
N ILE A 181 2.98 9.13 -11.14
CA ILE A 181 2.65 10.14 -12.15
C ILE A 181 3.87 10.45 -13.03
N SER A 182 5.06 10.65 -12.45
CA SER A 182 6.25 10.97 -13.24
C SER A 182 6.69 9.84 -14.16
N SER A 183 6.31 8.60 -13.87
CA SER A 183 6.56 7.42 -14.71
C SER A 183 5.48 7.19 -15.78
N LEU A 184 4.47 8.07 -15.84
CA LEU A 184 3.51 8.10 -16.93
C LEU A 184 3.94 9.02 -18.07
N ASP A 185 4.76 10.03 -17.79
CA ASP A 185 5.36 10.92 -18.80
C ASP A 185 6.46 10.22 -19.61
#